data_AF-A0A1K1Q2T5-F1
#
_entry.id   AF-A0A1K1Q2T5-F1
#
_cell.length_a   1.000
_cell.length_b   1.000
_cell.length_c   1.000
_cell.angle_alpha   90.00
_cell.angle_beta   90.00
_cell.angle_gamma   90.00
#
_symmetry.space_group_name_H-M   'P 1'
#
loop_
_entity.id
_entity.type
_entity.pdbx_description
1 polymer ?
#
loop_
_entity_poly.entity_id
_entity_poly.type
_entity_poly.pdbx_seq_one_letter_code
_entity_poly.pdbx_strand_id
1 'polypeptide(L)'
;MEKENLPIDEMPEKAHKKIHNISFTFTALMIGVVLFFISQSLFLLFIVDDEVKSAIFGDEKSASEVTSDKDLGHDYCGTFYIWLTVENNYGSAENFLSAEKATDLAVNKPLTIAELAAYILIFVCITLAFRKANKRRFFGQNGWRLIMTAGIALLIKGIWTVIIRIYLLNAEQPYVAGIFENRRYYCQIYQTFGIPAILIMTALITRQHSLNVQKKDSSGNAKALKIFSVLIGAVASVFMLTRLTVRIYEIINYKSHDAMLPFYFDLLTLPRELADSPETYRDLLIFRLIKDLSVFIASAVTVILMIMIMLSSARNEINTRKNMKRFNISMLVLFISSLIFNILGLHEVDIFNEHFSGVYGYVVYTIGLRALCDPVLYVIFLWFVRTFVSISGKEEQ
;
A
#
# COMPACT_ATOMS: atom_id res chain seq x y z
N MET A 1 35.46 12.10 32.19
CA MET A 1 34.83 11.64 30.93
C MET A 1 34.85 12.80 29.96
N GLU A 2 35.85 12.86 29.10
CA GLU A 2 35.82 13.76 27.95
C GLU A 2 34.64 13.36 27.07
N LYS A 3 33.77 14.33 26.75
CA LYS A 3 32.82 14.17 25.66
C LYS A 3 33.67 14.08 24.39
N GLU A 4 33.89 12.87 23.89
CA GLU A 4 34.36 12.68 22.51
C GLU A 4 33.45 13.53 21.62
N ASN A 5 34.03 14.59 21.04
CA ASN A 5 33.41 15.36 19.97
C ASN A 5 33.28 14.41 18.78
N LEU A 6 32.16 13.68 18.72
CA LEU A 6 31.74 12.96 17.53
C LEU A 6 31.85 13.94 16.35
N PRO A 7 32.56 13.59 15.26
CA PRO A 7 32.68 14.47 14.12
C PRO A 7 31.26 14.85 13.68
N ILE A 8 30.96 16.15 13.75
CA ILE A 8 29.72 16.71 13.25
C ILE A 8 29.88 16.64 11.75
N ASP A 9 29.22 15.66 11.14
CA ASP A 9 29.01 15.59 9.70
C ASP A 9 28.18 16.82 9.30
N GLU A 10 28.87 17.96 9.09
CA GLU A 10 28.26 19.20 8.66
C GLU A 10 27.80 19.04 7.21
N MET A 11 26.57 18.57 7.08
CA MET A 11 25.91 18.47 5.79
C MET A 11 26.04 19.78 5.01
N PRO A 12 26.56 19.75 3.75
CA PRO A 12 26.80 20.96 2.96
C PRO A 12 25.54 21.82 2.83
N GLU A 13 25.68 23.15 2.81
CA GLU A 13 24.54 24.07 2.83
C GLU A 13 23.56 23.85 1.66
N LYS A 14 24.08 23.56 0.45
CA LYS A 14 23.25 23.21 -0.72
C LYS A 14 22.48 21.90 -0.54
N ALA A 15 23.05 20.93 0.17
CA ALA A 15 22.38 19.67 0.54
C ALA A 15 21.34 19.91 1.65
N HIS A 16 21.65 20.77 2.61
CA HIS A 16 20.76 21.17 3.69
C HIS A 16 19.50 21.87 3.18
N LYS A 17 19.64 22.83 2.26
CA LYS A 17 18.50 23.54 1.65
C LYS A 17 17.56 22.58 0.89
N LYS A 18 18.13 21.56 0.23
CA LYS A 18 17.35 20.49 -0.43
C LYS A 18 16.61 19.60 0.57
N ILE A 19 17.28 19.14 1.62
CA ILE A 19 16.62 18.36 2.68
C ILE A 19 15.55 19.16 3.40
N HIS A 20 15.79 20.44 3.65
CA HIS A 20 14.81 21.32 4.27
C HIS A 20 13.51 21.37 3.45
N ASN A 21 13.61 21.62 2.15
CA ASN A 21 12.45 21.66 1.27
C ASN A 21 11.72 20.32 1.23
N ILE A 22 12.46 19.20 1.15
CA ILE A 22 11.86 17.85 1.10
C ILE A 22 11.18 17.49 2.41
N SER A 23 11.86 17.75 3.52
CA SER A 23 11.33 17.54 4.87
C SER A 23 10.09 18.40 5.11
N PHE A 24 10.10 19.65 4.64
CA PHE A 24 8.94 20.53 4.66
C PHE A 24 7.79 19.97 3.82
N THR A 25 8.03 19.64 2.54
CA THR A 25 7.01 19.07 1.64
C THR A 25 6.41 17.79 2.21
N PHE A 26 7.24 16.88 2.74
CA PHE A 26 6.76 15.62 3.27
C PHE A 26 6.02 15.80 4.59
N THR A 27 6.48 16.68 5.47
CA THR A 27 5.76 17.01 6.71
C THR A 27 4.41 17.64 6.38
N ALA A 28 4.35 18.55 5.40
CA ALA A 28 3.11 19.14 4.92
C ALA A 28 2.17 18.08 4.31
N LEU A 29 2.69 17.17 3.49
CA LEU A 29 1.92 16.06 2.92
C LEU A 29 1.35 15.16 4.03
N MET A 30 2.17 14.77 5.01
CA MET A 30 1.73 13.93 6.13
C MET A 30 0.69 14.63 7.00
N ILE A 31 0.85 15.92 7.28
CA ILE A 31 -0.17 16.73 7.96
C ILE A 31 -1.45 16.76 7.12
N GLY A 32 -1.35 16.98 5.81
CA GLY A 32 -2.49 16.96 4.89
C GLY A 32 -3.22 15.62 4.91
N VAL A 33 -2.50 14.49 4.90
CA VAL A 33 -3.07 13.14 5.01
C VAL A 33 -3.77 12.95 6.35
N VAL A 34 -3.16 13.38 7.46
CA VAL A 34 -3.78 13.31 8.79
C VAL A 34 -5.06 14.15 8.84
N LEU A 35 -5.01 15.39 8.36
CA LEU A 35 -6.18 16.27 8.31
C LEU A 35 -7.27 15.71 7.39
N PHE A 36 -6.90 15.07 6.28
CA PHE A 36 -7.84 14.38 5.40
C PHE A 36 -8.53 13.21 6.12
N PHE A 37 -7.80 12.36 6.83
CA PHE A 37 -8.41 11.27 7.58
C PHE A 37 -9.27 11.77 8.76
N ILE A 38 -8.83 12.84 9.44
CA ILE A 38 -9.63 13.50 10.48
C ILE A 38 -10.91 14.05 9.86
N SER A 39 -10.85 14.74 8.72
CA SER A 39 -12.04 15.29 8.07
C SER A 39 -12.98 14.20 7.58
N GLN A 40 -12.47 13.09 7.04
CA GLN A 40 -13.28 11.91 6.68
C GLN A 40 -13.96 11.30 7.92
N SER A 41 -13.22 11.15 9.03
CA SER A 41 -13.76 10.61 10.28
C SER A 41 -14.81 11.53 10.90
N LEU A 42 -14.59 12.85 10.85
CA LEU A 42 -15.57 13.84 11.30
C LEU A 42 -16.79 13.85 10.37
N PHE A 43 -16.60 13.78 9.06
CA PHE A 43 -17.69 13.68 8.09
C PHE A 43 -18.55 12.44 8.36
N LEU A 44 -17.93 11.30 8.65
CA LEU A 44 -18.62 10.08 9.10
C LEU A 44 -19.42 10.31 10.41
N LEU A 45 -18.89 11.07 11.36
CA LEU A 45 -19.62 11.39 12.60
C LEU A 45 -20.78 12.39 12.40
N PHE A 46 -20.69 13.28 11.41
CA PHE A 46 -21.66 14.36 11.21
C PHE A 46 -22.75 14.06 10.18
N ILE A 47 -22.46 13.25 9.15
CA ILE A 47 -23.36 13.03 8.01
C ILE A 47 -23.97 11.63 7.98
N VAL A 48 -23.36 10.65 8.65
CA VAL A 48 -23.99 9.34 8.70
C VAL A 48 -25.23 9.42 9.58
N ASP A 49 -26.33 8.99 8.96
CA ASP A 49 -27.71 9.02 9.43
C ASP A 49 -27.86 8.63 10.91
N ASP A 50 -28.94 9.07 11.55
CA ASP A 50 -29.20 8.78 12.97
C ASP A 50 -29.23 7.26 13.26
N GLU A 51 -29.45 6.42 12.24
CA GLU A 51 -29.30 4.96 12.32
C GLU A 51 -27.87 4.48 12.59
N VAL A 52 -26.85 5.01 11.92
CA VAL A 52 -25.46 4.56 12.17
C VAL A 52 -24.90 5.19 13.43
N LYS A 53 -25.36 6.39 13.81
CA LYS A 53 -25.13 6.92 15.15
C LYS A 53 -25.73 6.00 16.21
N SER A 54 -26.91 5.43 16.01
CA SER A 54 -27.49 4.47 16.95
C SER A 54 -26.67 3.18 17.06
N ALA A 55 -26.12 2.66 15.95
CA ALA A 55 -25.20 1.51 15.97
C ALA A 55 -23.85 1.80 16.66
N ILE A 56 -23.26 3.00 16.46
CA ILE A 56 -21.96 3.38 17.05
C ILE A 56 -22.09 3.81 18.53
N PHE A 57 -23.20 4.45 18.91
CA PHE A 57 -23.43 4.98 20.25
C PHE A 57 -24.34 4.10 21.12
N GLY A 58 -24.80 2.96 20.61
CA GLY A 58 -25.46 1.91 21.40
C GLY A 58 -26.96 2.12 21.64
N ASP A 59 -27.65 2.81 20.73
CA ASP A 59 -29.11 2.75 20.70
C ASP A 59 -29.52 1.56 19.83
N GLU A 60 -30.09 0.54 20.48
CA GLU A 60 -30.72 -0.63 19.85
C GLU A 60 -31.94 -0.18 19.04
N LYS A 61 -31.74 0.42 17.87
CA LYS A 61 -32.79 0.43 16.86
C LYS A 61 -32.86 -0.94 16.21
N SER A 62 -34.06 -1.47 16.21
CA SER A 62 -34.41 -2.85 15.91
C SER A 62 -33.86 -3.32 14.57
N ALA A 63 -33.16 -4.46 14.60
CA ALA A 63 -32.74 -5.26 13.46
C ALA A 63 -33.90 -5.71 12.50
N SER A 64 -35.11 -5.16 12.65
CA SER A 64 -36.31 -5.50 11.86
C SER A 64 -36.57 -4.60 10.66
N GLU A 65 -35.76 -3.56 10.41
CA GLU A 65 -35.99 -2.60 9.30
C GLU A 65 -34.90 -2.58 8.22
N VAL A 66 -33.86 -3.41 8.30
CA VAL A 66 -32.85 -3.48 7.24
C VAL A 66 -33.43 -4.18 6.02
N THR A 67 -33.56 -3.46 4.90
CA THR A 67 -33.99 -4.01 3.61
C THR A 67 -32.80 -4.46 2.77
N SER A 68 -33.07 -5.34 1.79
CA SER A 68 -32.11 -5.76 0.73
C SER A 68 -31.51 -4.57 -0.02
N ASP A 69 -32.29 -3.51 -0.15
CA ASP A 69 -31.96 -2.36 -0.99
C ASP A 69 -31.18 -1.29 -0.21
N LYS A 70 -30.96 -1.50 1.10
CA LYS A 70 -30.24 -0.56 1.97
C LYS A 70 -28.85 -0.30 1.41
N ASP A 71 -28.55 0.98 1.24
CA ASP A 71 -27.24 1.49 0.84
C ASP A 71 -26.18 1.16 1.88
N LEU A 72 -25.09 0.52 1.43
CA LEU A 72 -23.89 0.23 2.22
C LEU A 72 -22.73 1.18 1.91
N GLY A 73 -22.91 2.08 0.94
CA GLY A 73 -21.93 3.02 0.45
C GLY A 73 -21.29 2.55 -0.86
N HIS A 74 -20.08 3.02 -1.11
CA HIS A 74 -19.36 2.72 -2.34
C HIS A 74 -18.05 2.02 -1.99
N ASP A 75 -17.71 0.95 -2.71
CA ASP A 75 -16.41 0.31 -2.59
C ASP A 75 -15.58 0.52 -3.87
N TYR A 76 -14.25 0.51 -3.70
CA TYR A 76 -13.28 0.81 -4.73
C TYR A 76 -12.41 -0.37 -5.18
N CYS A 77 -12.44 -0.75 -6.46
CA CYS A 77 -11.65 -1.87 -7.00
C CYS A 77 -10.19 -1.56 -7.40
N GLY A 78 -9.74 -0.31 -7.21
CA GLY A 78 -8.48 0.17 -7.80
C GLY A 78 -8.62 0.78 -9.19
N THR A 79 -9.83 0.85 -9.77
CA THR A 79 -10.07 1.57 -11.05
C THR A 79 -11.42 2.31 -11.11
N PHE A 80 -12.46 1.77 -10.49
CA PHE A 80 -13.76 2.43 -10.40
C PHE A 80 -14.45 2.13 -9.07
N TYR A 81 -15.45 2.95 -8.74
CA TYR A 81 -16.39 2.69 -7.65
C TYR A 81 -17.59 1.91 -8.16
N ILE A 82 -18.10 1.04 -7.30
CA ILE A 82 -19.47 0.52 -7.43
C ILE A 82 -20.28 0.92 -6.21
N TRP A 83 -21.58 1.03 -6.41
CA TRP A 83 -22.57 1.22 -5.35
C TRP A 83 -22.94 -0.13 -4.73
N LEU A 84 -22.80 -0.23 -3.41
CA LEU A 84 -23.11 -1.45 -2.66
C LEU A 84 -24.45 -1.34 -1.96
N THR A 85 -25.21 -2.43 -2.03
CA THR A 85 -26.45 -2.64 -1.30
C THR A 85 -26.32 -3.91 -0.47
N VAL A 86 -27.18 -4.05 0.54
CA VAL A 86 -27.26 -5.28 1.35
C VAL A 86 -27.43 -6.52 0.47
N GLU A 87 -28.27 -6.45 -0.55
CA GLU A 87 -28.51 -7.55 -1.48
C GLU A 87 -27.26 -7.93 -2.29
N ASN A 88 -26.56 -6.96 -2.87
CA ASN A 88 -25.44 -7.26 -3.76
C ASN A 88 -24.18 -7.70 -3.00
N ASN A 89 -24.03 -7.31 -1.74
CA ASN A 89 -22.85 -7.63 -0.92
C ASN A 89 -23.08 -8.86 -0.02
N TYR A 90 -24.28 -9.00 0.56
CA TYR A 90 -24.60 -10.07 1.53
C TYR A 90 -25.67 -11.05 1.03
N GLY A 91 -26.31 -10.79 -0.10
CA GLY A 91 -27.41 -11.59 -0.65
C GLY A 91 -28.76 -11.40 0.05
N SER A 92 -28.76 -11.01 1.33
CA SER A 92 -29.97 -10.73 2.11
C SER A 92 -29.69 -9.86 3.34
N ALA A 93 -30.73 -9.22 3.86
CA ALA A 93 -30.66 -8.48 5.12
C ALA A 93 -30.33 -9.38 6.33
N GLU A 94 -30.77 -10.63 6.33
CA GLU A 94 -30.47 -11.59 7.39
C GLU A 94 -28.97 -11.95 7.43
N ASN A 95 -28.38 -12.18 6.25
CA ASN A 95 -26.94 -12.40 6.12
C ASN A 95 -26.13 -11.17 6.53
N PHE A 96 -26.60 -9.97 6.20
CA PHE A 96 -25.99 -8.72 6.64
C PHE A 96 -25.99 -8.60 8.17
N LEU A 97 -27.15 -8.76 8.81
CA LEU A 97 -27.31 -8.63 10.27
C LEU A 97 -26.52 -9.70 11.05
N SER A 98 -26.42 -10.91 10.51
CA SER A 98 -25.60 -11.98 11.11
C SER A 98 -24.10 -11.69 11.01
N ALA A 99 -23.63 -11.17 9.88
CA ALA A 99 -22.25 -10.73 9.70
C ALA A 99 -21.90 -9.52 10.58
N GLU A 100 -22.82 -8.56 10.74
CA GLU A 100 -22.63 -7.39 11.61
C GLU A 100 -22.46 -7.80 13.08
N LYS A 101 -23.33 -8.70 13.58
CA LYS A 101 -23.22 -9.26 14.94
C LYS A 101 -21.93 -10.05 15.17
N ALA A 102 -21.46 -10.80 14.17
CA ALA A 102 -20.19 -11.51 14.24
C ALA A 102 -19.00 -10.52 14.28
N THR A 103 -19.09 -9.42 13.54
CA THR A 103 -18.07 -8.36 13.51
C THR A 103 -18.01 -7.61 14.84
N ASP A 104 -19.15 -7.27 15.45
CA ASP A 104 -19.22 -6.63 16.76
C ASP A 104 -18.65 -7.50 17.89
N LEU A 105 -18.83 -8.82 17.81
CA LEU A 105 -18.22 -9.76 18.76
C LEU A 105 -16.70 -9.88 18.58
N ALA A 106 -16.19 -9.69 17.36
CA ALA A 106 -14.79 -9.92 17.02
C ALA A 106 -13.93 -8.64 17.06
N VAL A 107 -14.51 -7.46 16.84
CA VAL A 107 -13.87 -6.14 16.98
C VAL A 107 -13.90 -5.73 18.44
N ASN A 108 -13.08 -6.38 19.25
CA ASN A 108 -12.82 -5.95 20.61
C ASN A 108 -12.21 -4.52 20.58
N LYS A 109 -12.80 -3.54 21.28
CA LYS A 109 -12.32 -2.14 21.45
C LYS A 109 -10.79 -1.94 21.64
N PRO A 110 -10.03 -2.85 22.31
CA PRO A 110 -8.57 -2.77 22.39
C PRO A 110 -7.85 -2.77 21.05
N LEU A 111 -8.43 -3.38 20.01
CA LEU A 111 -7.82 -3.57 18.70
C LEU A 111 -7.71 -2.24 17.94
N THR A 112 -8.77 -1.43 17.96
CA THR A 112 -8.81 -0.10 17.33
C THR A 112 -7.82 0.87 17.97
N ILE A 113 -7.60 0.76 19.29
CA ILE A 113 -6.63 1.57 20.02
C ILE A 113 -5.19 1.21 19.63
N ALA A 114 -4.89 -0.09 19.48
CA ALA A 114 -3.57 -0.55 19.06
C ALA A 114 -3.23 -0.11 17.63
N GLU A 115 -4.19 -0.16 16.71
CA GLU A 115 -4.02 0.34 15.35
C GLU A 115 -3.77 1.86 15.31
N LEU A 116 -4.57 2.63 16.05
CA LEU A 116 -4.38 4.08 16.17
C LEU A 116 -3.00 4.42 16.77
N ALA A 117 -2.59 3.70 17.82
CA ALA A 117 -1.28 3.88 18.44
C ALA A 117 -0.13 3.58 17.46
N ALA A 118 -0.27 2.56 16.61
CA ALA A 118 0.69 2.26 15.56
C ALA A 118 0.78 3.40 14.54
N TYR A 119 -0.34 3.95 14.06
CA TYR A 119 -0.35 5.10 13.15
C TYR A 119 0.31 6.34 13.75
N ILE A 120 0.02 6.64 15.02
CA ILE A 120 0.66 7.74 15.75
C ILE A 120 2.17 7.52 15.86
N LEU A 121 2.60 6.31 16.22
CA LEU A 121 4.03 5.96 16.30
C LEU A 121 4.74 6.16 14.96
N ILE A 122 4.15 5.66 13.87
CA ILE A 122 4.69 5.81 12.52
C ILE A 122 4.83 7.30 12.16
N PHE A 123 3.78 8.07 12.37
CA PHE A 123 3.76 9.51 12.10
C PHE A 123 4.84 10.25 12.91
N VAL A 124 4.90 10.00 14.22
CA VAL A 124 5.89 10.62 15.11
C VAL A 124 7.31 10.25 14.70
N CYS A 125 7.59 8.97 14.41
CA CYS A 125 8.91 8.52 13.98
C CYS A 125 9.35 9.21 12.69
N ILE A 126 8.48 9.27 11.69
CA ILE A 126 8.75 9.91 10.40
C ILE A 126 8.98 11.42 10.57
N THR A 127 8.12 12.12 11.31
CA THR A 127 8.27 13.57 11.56
C THR A 127 9.54 13.88 12.37
N LEU A 128 9.90 13.05 13.35
CA LEU A 128 11.16 13.20 14.09
C LEU A 128 12.38 12.94 13.22
N ALA A 129 12.32 11.96 12.30
CA ALA A 129 13.37 11.70 11.33
C ALA A 129 13.61 12.95 10.45
N PHE A 130 12.52 13.56 9.98
CA PHE A 130 12.55 14.80 9.20
C PHE A 130 13.08 16.00 9.95
N ARG A 131 12.68 16.16 11.21
CA ARG A 131 13.20 17.23 12.07
C ARG A 131 14.70 17.08 12.31
N LYS A 132 15.20 15.84 12.48
CA LYS A 132 16.64 15.57 12.60
C LYS A 132 17.40 15.86 11.31
N ALA A 133 16.82 15.55 10.14
CA ALA A 133 17.37 15.90 8.83
C ALA A 133 17.50 17.43 8.67
N ASN A 134 16.46 18.19 9.05
CA ASN A 134 16.49 19.66 9.01
C ASN A 134 17.55 20.27 9.94
N LYS A 135 17.84 19.62 11.06
CA LYS A 135 18.86 20.08 12.02
C LYS A 135 20.28 19.63 11.68
N ARG A 136 20.53 19.05 10.49
CA ARG A 136 21.82 18.44 10.10
C ARG A 136 22.32 17.35 11.05
N ARG A 137 21.41 16.70 11.80
CA ARG A 137 21.75 15.71 12.85
C ARG A 137 21.32 14.29 12.50
N PHE A 138 20.86 14.07 11.28
CA PHE A 138 20.25 12.80 10.88
C PHE A 138 21.24 11.64 10.91
N PHE A 139 22.43 11.79 10.33
CA PHE A 139 23.46 10.75 10.31
C PHE A 139 24.20 10.65 11.66
N GLY A 140 24.46 11.79 12.32
CA GLY A 140 25.15 11.83 13.62
C GLY A 140 24.35 11.32 14.83
N GLN A 141 23.00 11.33 14.79
CA GLN A 141 22.15 10.95 15.93
C GLN A 141 21.24 9.75 15.66
N ASN A 142 21.73 8.77 14.89
CA ASN A 142 20.99 7.54 14.59
C ASN A 142 19.60 7.78 13.99
N GLY A 143 19.44 8.77 13.10
CA GLY A 143 18.17 9.09 12.44
C GLY A 143 17.58 7.93 11.64
N TRP A 144 18.45 7.04 11.14
CA TRP A 144 18.06 5.77 10.52
C TRP A 144 17.19 4.89 11.43
N ARG A 145 17.34 4.96 12.76
CA ARG A 145 16.53 4.17 13.71
C ARG A 145 15.06 4.57 13.64
N LEU A 146 14.77 5.85 13.46
CA LEU A 146 13.39 6.34 13.38
C LEU A 146 12.70 5.83 12.11
N ILE A 147 13.41 5.84 10.97
CA ILE A 147 12.90 5.27 9.72
C ILE A 147 12.72 3.75 9.86
N MET A 148 13.67 3.07 10.50
CA MET A 148 13.58 1.63 10.77
C MET A 148 12.36 1.29 11.64
N THR A 149 12.15 2.01 12.73
CA THR A 149 11.00 1.82 13.62
C THR A 149 9.68 2.03 12.88
N ALA A 150 9.57 3.09 12.06
CA ALA A 150 8.37 3.32 11.24
C ALA A 150 8.12 2.17 10.25
N GLY A 151 9.17 1.69 9.57
CA GLY A 151 9.07 0.56 8.65
C GLY A 151 8.65 -0.74 9.34
N ILE A 152 9.25 -1.08 10.48
CA ILE A 152 8.90 -2.28 11.26
C ILE A 152 7.48 -2.17 11.82
N ALA A 153 7.08 -1.02 12.36
CA ALA A 153 5.73 -0.81 12.88
C ALA A 153 4.68 -0.98 11.79
N LEU A 154 4.91 -0.42 10.58
CA LEU A 154 4.02 -0.62 9.44
C LEU A 154 3.96 -2.09 9.00
N LEU A 155 5.09 -2.80 8.98
CA LEU A 155 5.13 -4.22 8.61
C LEU A 155 4.35 -5.09 9.61
N ILE A 156 4.58 -4.89 10.91
CA ILE A 156 3.86 -5.62 11.98
C ILE A 156 2.37 -5.33 11.87
N LYS A 157 1.98 -4.06 11.71
CA LYS A 157 0.58 -3.66 11.55
C LYS A 157 -0.05 -4.34 10.33
N GLY A 158 0.62 -4.31 9.19
CA GLY A 158 0.11 -4.94 7.97
C GLY A 158 -0.05 -6.45 8.11
N ILE A 159 0.96 -7.15 8.65
CA ILE A 159 0.88 -8.59 8.92
C ILE A 159 -0.25 -8.91 9.88
N TRP A 160 -0.40 -8.12 10.95
CA TRP A 160 -1.45 -8.27 11.94
C TRP A 160 -2.85 -8.10 11.34
N THR A 161 -3.06 -7.06 10.52
CA THR A 161 -4.32 -6.86 9.79
C THR A 161 -4.64 -8.07 8.90
N VAL A 162 -3.63 -8.65 8.22
CA VAL A 162 -3.81 -9.85 7.40
C VAL A 162 -4.19 -11.06 8.27
N ILE A 163 -3.49 -11.30 9.39
CA ILE A 163 -3.75 -12.42 10.30
C ILE A 163 -5.17 -12.34 10.89
N ILE A 164 -5.59 -11.16 11.35
CA ILE A 164 -6.95 -10.98 11.88
C ILE A 164 -7.98 -11.28 10.81
N ARG A 165 -7.78 -10.76 9.59
CA ARG A 165 -8.66 -11.09 8.47
C ARG A 165 -8.72 -12.62 8.25
N ILE A 166 -7.60 -13.34 8.37
CA ILE A 166 -7.57 -14.82 8.21
C ILE A 166 -8.38 -15.49 9.30
N TYR A 167 -8.21 -15.03 10.53
CA TYR A 167 -8.91 -15.58 11.69
C TYR A 167 -10.43 -15.36 11.61
N LEU A 168 -10.88 -14.16 11.25
CA LEU A 168 -12.29 -13.83 11.05
C LEU A 168 -12.91 -14.69 9.93
N LEU A 169 -12.16 -14.93 8.86
CA LEU A 169 -12.61 -15.72 7.72
C LEU A 169 -12.83 -17.21 8.04
N ASN A 170 -11.97 -17.81 8.87
CA ASN A 170 -12.13 -19.21 9.29
C ASN A 170 -13.37 -19.43 10.17
N ALA A 171 -13.91 -18.37 10.80
CA ALA A 171 -15.13 -18.43 11.58
C ALA A 171 -16.40 -18.39 10.71
N GLU A 172 -16.33 -17.86 9.48
CA GLU A 172 -17.50 -17.60 8.62
C GLU A 172 -17.72 -18.65 7.52
N GLN A 173 -16.69 -19.31 6.96
CA GLN A 173 -16.85 -20.41 5.99
C GLN A 173 -15.72 -21.47 6.05
N PRO A 174 -16.02 -22.77 6.24
CA PRO A 174 -15.02 -23.81 6.54
C PRO A 174 -14.31 -24.43 5.31
N TYR A 175 -14.57 -23.97 4.08
CA TYR A 175 -13.95 -24.55 2.89
C TYR A 175 -12.81 -23.67 2.36
N VAL A 176 -11.63 -23.94 2.90
CA VAL A 176 -10.34 -23.34 2.55
C VAL A 176 -9.94 -23.75 1.13
N ALA A 177 -10.08 -22.82 0.19
CA ALA A 177 -9.28 -22.79 -1.02
C ALA A 177 -8.37 -21.57 -0.91
N GLY A 178 -7.08 -21.84 -0.63
CA GLY A 178 -5.94 -20.92 -0.65
C GLY A 178 -6.08 -19.52 -0.03
N ILE A 179 -5.14 -19.15 0.85
CA ILE A 179 -4.88 -17.74 1.24
C ILE A 179 -4.78 -16.79 0.02
N PHE A 180 -4.50 -17.34 -1.18
CA PHE A 180 -4.41 -16.64 -2.45
C PHE A 180 -5.68 -16.63 -3.33
N GLU A 181 -6.67 -17.49 -3.06
CA GLU A 181 -7.96 -17.52 -3.77
C GLU A 181 -9.09 -16.86 -2.97
N ASN A 182 -8.84 -16.60 -1.68
CA ASN A 182 -9.83 -16.01 -0.81
C ASN A 182 -10.09 -14.53 -1.16
N ARG A 183 -11.40 -14.25 -1.26
CA ARG A 183 -12.07 -12.98 -1.54
C ARG A 183 -11.73 -11.81 -0.58
N ARG A 184 -10.71 -11.87 0.27
CA ARG A 184 -10.25 -10.71 1.07
C ARG A 184 -8.75 -10.39 0.94
N TYR A 185 -7.97 -11.11 0.11
CA TYR A 185 -6.49 -11.01 0.12
C TYR A 185 -5.80 -10.45 -1.13
N TYR A 186 -6.53 -10.14 -2.19
CA TYR A 186 -5.91 -9.84 -3.49
C TYR A 186 -5.23 -8.46 -3.58
N CYS A 187 -5.59 -7.50 -2.71
CA CYS A 187 -5.15 -6.10 -2.85
C CYS A 187 -4.16 -5.58 -1.80
N GLN A 188 -3.82 -6.32 -0.74
CA GLN A 188 -3.20 -5.70 0.45
C GLN A 188 -1.68 -5.92 0.61
N ILE A 189 -1.03 -6.68 -0.29
CA ILE A 189 0.41 -6.98 -0.16
C ILE A 189 1.29 -5.74 -0.40
N TYR A 190 0.89 -4.82 -1.28
CA TYR A 190 1.64 -3.59 -1.54
C TYR A 190 1.71 -2.67 -0.30
N GLN A 191 0.58 -2.46 0.37
CA GLN A 191 0.52 -1.72 1.62
C GLN A 191 1.21 -2.46 2.78
N THR A 192 1.05 -3.78 2.83
CA THR A 192 1.59 -4.63 3.91
C THR A 192 3.10 -4.82 3.83
N PHE A 193 3.67 -4.91 2.61
CA PHE A 193 5.07 -5.26 2.42
C PHE A 193 5.86 -4.21 1.64
N GLY A 194 5.27 -3.54 0.65
CA GLY A 194 6.01 -2.65 -0.25
C GLY A 194 6.49 -1.35 0.41
N ILE A 195 5.59 -0.57 1.02
CA ILE A 195 5.98 0.67 1.74
C ILE A 195 6.93 0.35 2.91
N PRO A 196 6.64 -0.65 3.77
CA PRO A 196 7.56 -1.06 4.84
C PRO A 196 8.94 -1.45 4.30
N ALA A 197 9.00 -2.19 3.19
CA ALA A 197 10.25 -2.60 2.58
C ALA A 197 11.11 -1.41 2.16
N ILE A 198 10.51 -0.39 1.54
CA ILE A 198 11.23 0.81 1.14
C ILE A 198 11.77 1.58 2.36
N LEU A 199 11.00 1.69 3.43
CA LEU A 199 11.45 2.36 4.66
C LEU A 199 12.60 1.60 5.33
N ILE A 200 12.49 0.28 5.49
CA ILE A 200 13.54 -0.56 6.07
C ILE A 200 14.81 -0.48 5.22
N MET A 201 14.67 -0.59 3.89
CA MET A 201 15.78 -0.42 2.96
C MET A 201 16.45 0.95 3.12
N THR A 202 15.66 2.03 3.19
CA THR A 202 16.17 3.39 3.39
C THR A 202 16.96 3.49 4.70
N ALA A 203 16.45 2.90 5.77
CA ALA A 203 17.13 2.88 7.06
C ALA A 203 18.45 2.11 7.01
N LEU A 204 18.49 0.94 6.36
CA LEU A 204 19.71 0.15 6.20
C LEU A 204 20.77 0.85 5.34
N ILE A 205 20.34 1.48 4.24
CA ILE A 205 21.22 2.28 3.37
C ILE A 205 21.79 3.47 4.15
N THR A 206 20.94 4.21 4.85
CA THR A 206 21.34 5.34 5.68
C THR A 206 22.32 4.92 6.78
N ARG A 207 22.04 3.78 7.43
CA ARG A 207 22.92 3.21 8.46
C ARG A 207 24.27 2.81 7.87
N GLN A 208 24.29 2.21 6.68
CA GLN A 208 25.55 1.85 6.01
C GLN A 208 26.42 3.07 5.80
N HIS A 209 25.82 4.13 5.24
CA HIS A 209 26.53 5.39 5.03
C HIS A 209 27.05 5.98 6.35
N SER A 210 26.21 6.04 7.38
CA SER A 210 26.60 6.54 8.70
C SER A 210 27.75 5.76 9.33
N LEU A 211 27.76 4.42 9.20
CA LEU A 211 28.86 3.58 9.72
C LEU A 211 30.16 3.85 8.96
N ASN A 212 30.10 4.01 7.63
CA ASN A 212 31.28 4.31 6.83
C ASN A 212 31.89 5.67 7.18
N VAL A 213 31.06 6.72 7.28
CA VAL A 213 31.50 8.07 7.66
C VAL A 213 32.15 8.05 9.05
N GLN A 214 31.60 7.27 9.98
CA GLN A 214 32.15 7.11 11.34
C GLN A 214 33.33 6.12 11.40
N LYS A 215 33.77 5.55 10.27
CA LYS A 215 34.82 4.51 10.20
C LYS A 215 34.57 3.32 11.15
N LYS A 216 33.29 2.95 11.33
CA LYS A 216 32.87 1.82 12.16
C LYS A 216 32.67 0.57 11.31
N ASP A 217 32.75 -0.60 11.94
CA ASP A 217 32.44 -1.86 11.27
C ASP A 217 31.01 -1.84 10.70
N SER A 218 30.91 -2.14 9.42
CA SER A 218 29.67 -2.17 8.65
C SER A 218 29.32 -3.56 8.11
N SER A 219 30.11 -4.59 8.45
CA SER A 219 29.94 -5.97 8.00
C SER A 219 28.53 -6.53 8.27
N GLY A 220 28.02 -6.33 9.49
CA GLY A 220 26.68 -6.77 9.88
C GLY A 220 25.57 -6.07 9.11
N ASN A 221 25.72 -4.77 8.82
CA ASN A 221 24.73 -4.01 8.06
C ASN A 221 24.79 -4.36 6.55
N ALA A 222 25.97 -4.63 6.01
CA ALA A 222 26.14 -5.16 4.67
C ALA A 222 25.48 -6.54 4.51
N LYS A 223 25.62 -7.43 5.50
CA LYS A 223 24.93 -8.72 5.54
C LYS A 223 23.40 -8.53 5.60
N ALA A 224 22.92 -7.61 6.42
CA ALA A 224 21.49 -7.29 6.52
C ALA A 224 20.93 -6.78 5.17
N LEU A 225 21.63 -5.87 4.48
CA LEU A 225 21.24 -5.40 3.14
C LEU A 225 21.14 -6.53 2.13
N LYS A 226 22.10 -7.47 2.12
CA LYS A 226 22.09 -8.64 1.23
C LYS A 226 20.90 -9.56 1.53
N ILE A 227 20.71 -9.94 2.78
CA ILE A 227 19.59 -10.80 3.20
C ILE A 227 18.26 -10.14 2.85
N PHE A 228 18.11 -8.85 3.15
CA PHE A 228 16.89 -8.11 2.89
C PHE A 228 16.61 -7.99 1.38
N SER A 229 17.65 -7.86 0.55
CA SER A 229 17.49 -7.86 -0.90
C SER A 229 16.95 -9.18 -1.45
N VAL A 230 17.42 -10.30 -0.90
CA VAL A 230 16.92 -11.64 -1.26
C VAL A 230 15.47 -11.79 -0.81
N LEU A 231 15.14 -11.37 0.41
CA LEU A 231 13.78 -11.46 0.95
C LEU A 231 12.79 -10.64 0.12
N ILE A 232 13.11 -9.38 -0.21
CA ILE A 232 12.27 -8.55 -1.06
C ILE A 232 12.09 -9.19 -2.43
N GLY A 233 13.17 -9.70 -3.04
CA GLY A 233 13.11 -10.38 -4.32
C GLY A 233 12.19 -11.61 -4.29
N ALA A 234 12.33 -12.45 -3.27
CA ALA A 234 11.51 -13.66 -3.11
C ALA A 234 10.03 -13.32 -2.92
N VAL A 235 9.70 -12.44 -1.96
CA VAL A 235 8.31 -12.06 -1.65
C VAL A 235 7.64 -11.38 -2.86
N ALA A 236 8.34 -10.45 -3.52
CA ALA A 236 7.80 -9.76 -4.69
C ALA A 236 7.60 -10.72 -5.88
N SER A 237 8.54 -11.63 -6.13
CA SER A 237 8.41 -12.62 -7.21
C SER A 237 7.24 -13.57 -6.98
N VAL A 238 7.08 -14.11 -5.77
CA VAL A 238 5.95 -14.97 -5.42
C VAL A 238 4.63 -14.21 -5.63
N PHE A 239 4.55 -12.97 -5.18
CA PHE A 239 3.36 -12.15 -5.34
C PHE A 239 3.03 -11.88 -6.82
N MET A 240 4.00 -11.42 -7.61
CA MET A 240 3.78 -11.13 -9.03
C MET A 240 3.39 -12.38 -9.82
N LEU A 241 4.06 -13.52 -9.56
CA LEU A 241 3.73 -14.79 -10.20
C LEU A 241 2.33 -15.26 -9.82
N THR A 242 1.98 -15.21 -8.54
CA THR A 242 0.65 -15.60 -8.07
C THR A 242 -0.44 -14.79 -8.76
N ARG A 243 -0.29 -13.45 -8.79
CA ARG A 243 -1.30 -12.58 -9.38
C ARG A 243 -1.40 -12.77 -10.90
N LEU A 244 -0.27 -12.96 -11.58
CA LEU A 244 -0.26 -13.30 -13.01
C LEU A 244 -0.95 -14.65 -13.26
N THR A 245 -0.67 -15.67 -12.45
CA THR A 245 -1.32 -16.99 -12.53
C THR A 245 -2.83 -16.88 -12.32
N VAL A 246 -3.29 -16.09 -11.34
CA VAL A 246 -4.73 -15.86 -11.14
C VAL A 246 -5.37 -15.20 -12.37
N ARG A 247 -4.76 -14.16 -12.93
CA ARG A 247 -5.29 -13.52 -14.15
C ARG A 247 -5.35 -14.46 -15.35
N ILE A 248 -4.33 -15.29 -15.52
CA ILE A 248 -4.31 -16.32 -16.57
C ILE A 248 -5.40 -17.37 -16.31
N TYR A 249 -5.56 -17.79 -15.07
CA TYR A 249 -6.58 -18.76 -14.67
C TYR A 249 -8.00 -18.23 -14.92
N GLU A 250 -8.29 -16.97 -14.57
CA GLU A 250 -9.56 -16.29 -14.85
C GLU A 250 -9.87 -16.30 -16.36
N ILE A 251 -8.87 -16.01 -17.19
CA ILE A 251 -9.04 -16.01 -18.66
C ILE A 251 -9.24 -17.43 -19.20
N ILE A 252 -8.52 -18.44 -18.69
CA ILE A 252 -8.67 -19.83 -19.16
C ILE A 252 -10.06 -20.37 -18.78
N ASN A 253 -10.55 -20.04 -17.59
CA ASN A 253 -11.78 -20.57 -17.03
C ASN A 253 -12.97 -19.61 -17.11
N TYR A 254 -12.92 -18.58 -17.98
CA TYR A 254 -13.93 -17.53 -18.07
C TYR A 254 -15.37 -18.04 -18.30
N LYS A 255 -15.53 -19.24 -18.87
CA LYS A 255 -16.85 -19.86 -19.10
C LYS A 255 -17.42 -20.56 -17.86
N SER A 256 -16.57 -20.97 -16.92
CA SER A 256 -16.95 -21.82 -15.78
C SER A 256 -16.80 -21.11 -14.44
N HIS A 257 -16.02 -20.04 -14.37
CA HIS A 257 -15.71 -19.33 -13.12
C HIS A 257 -15.88 -17.83 -13.29
N ASP A 258 -16.43 -17.20 -12.25
CA ASP A 258 -16.47 -15.76 -12.14
C ASP A 258 -15.11 -15.22 -11.67
N ALA A 259 -14.65 -14.18 -12.34
CA ALA A 259 -13.46 -13.42 -11.99
C ALA A 259 -13.68 -12.60 -10.71
N MET A 260 -12.58 -12.31 -10.04
CA MET A 260 -12.62 -11.59 -8.76
C MET A 260 -12.09 -10.18 -8.93
N LEU A 261 -12.84 -9.22 -8.39
CA LEU A 261 -12.50 -7.81 -8.40
C LEU A 261 -11.99 -7.39 -7.03
N PRO A 262 -10.79 -6.79 -6.95
CA PRO A 262 -10.17 -6.57 -5.67
C PRO A 262 -10.53 -5.18 -5.13
N PHE A 263 -11.59 -5.13 -4.34
CA PHE A 263 -12.03 -3.92 -3.68
C PHE A 263 -11.23 -3.63 -2.39
N TYR A 264 -11.34 -2.42 -1.85
CA TYR A 264 -10.44 -1.95 -0.78
C TYR A 264 -10.72 -2.69 0.54
N PHE A 265 -12.00 -2.96 0.81
CA PHE A 265 -12.43 -3.68 1.99
C PHE A 265 -12.80 -5.14 1.68
N ASP A 266 -13.32 -5.41 0.48
CA ASP A 266 -13.81 -6.72 0.05
C ASP A 266 -13.21 -7.20 -1.30
N LEU A 267 -13.41 -8.47 -1.67
CA LEU A 267 -13.41 -8.87 -3.07
C LEU A 267 -14.81 -9.25 -3.47
N LEU A 268 -15.24 -8.61 -4.55
CA LEU A 268 -16.53 -8.85 -5.13
C LEU A 268 -16.34 -9.73 -6.35
N THR A 269 -17.20 -10.72 -6.45
CA THR A 269 -17.31 -11.57 -7.62
C THR A 269 -17.86 -10.73 -8.76
N LEU A 270 -17.19 -10.72 -9.92
CA LEU A 270 -17.75 -10.18 -11.15
C LEU A 270 -18.50 -11.30 -11.87
N PRO A 271 -19.84 -11.38 -11.75
CA PRO A 271 -20.59 -12.49 -12.29
C PRO A 271 -20.56 -12.44 -13.82
N ARG A 272 -20.21 -13.55 -14.46
CA ARG A 272 -20.20 -13.67 -15.92
C ARG A 272 -21.58 -13.40 -16.54
N GLU A 273 -22.63 -13.71 -15.80
CA GLU A 273 -24.02 -13.60 -16.24
C GLU A 273 -24.47 -12.15 -16.37
N LEU A 274 -23.72 -11.20 -15.81
CA LEU A 274 -24.00 -9.78 -15.95
C LEU A 274 -23.41 -9.18 -17.24
N ALA A 275 -22.57 -9.91 -17.97
CA ALA A 275 -22.06 -9.47 -19.27
C ALA A 275 -23.06 -9.80 -20.40
N ASP A 276 -23.12 -8.95 -21.43
CA ASP A 276 -23.95 -9.17 -22.62
C ASP A 276 -23.71 -10.54 -23.30
N SER A 277 -22.46 -11.03 -23.25
CA SER A 277 -22.06 -12.32 -23.79
C SER A 277 -20.83 -12.89 -23.09
N PRO A 278 -20.60 -14.22 -23.17
CA PRO A 278 -19.35 -14.83 -22.70
C PRO A 278 -18.10 -14.24 -23.38
N GLU A 279 -18.20 -13.85 -24.64
CA GLU A 279 -17.12 -13.23 -25.41
C GLU A 279 -16.79 -11.84 -24.84
N THR A 280 -17.79 -11.01 -24.56
CA THR A 280 -17.60 -9.71 -23.88
C THR A 280 -16.91 -9.90 -22.53
N TYR A 281 -17.34 -10.90 -21.76
CA TYR A 281 -16.73 -11.23 -20.48
C TYR A 281 -15.24 -11.58 -20.64
N ARG A 282 -14.91 -12.45 -21.59
CA ARG A 282 -13.52 -12.81 -21.90
C ARG A 282 -12.70 -11.61 -22.32
N ASP A 283 -13.23 -10.75 -23.17
CA ASP A 283 -12.52 -9.58 -23.69
C ASP A 283 -12.20 -8.58 -22.56
N LEU A 284 -13.12 -8.39 -21.62
CA LEU A 284 -12.85 -7.64 -20.39
C LEU A 284 -11.70 -8.28 -19.59
N LEU A 285 -11.69 -9.60 -19.40
CA LEU A 285 -10.62 -10.27 -18.65
C LEU A 285 -9.26 -10.14 -19.33
N ILE A 286 -9.22 -10.27 -20.66
CA ILE A 286 -8.00 -10.03 -21.45
C ILE A 286 -7.56 -8.58 -21.33
N PHE A 287 -8.49 -7.62 -21.43
CA PHE A 287 -8.20 -6.20 -21.28
C PHE A 287 -7.60 -5.89 -19.90
N ARG A 288 -8.17 -6.46 -18.85
CA ARG A 288 -7.67 -6.34 -17.47
C ARG A 288 -6.27 -6.93 -17.32
N LEU A 289 -5.99 -8.08 -17.94
CA LEU A 289 -4.64 -8.64 -17.97
C LEU A 289 -3.65 -7.70 -18.65
N ILE A 290 -4.00 -7.12 -19.81
CA ILE A 290 -3.16 -6.15 -20.53
C ILE A 290 -2.88 -4.93 -19.65
N LYS A 291 -3.90 -4.40 -18.98
CA LYS A 291 -3.78 -3.29 -18.03
C LYS A 291 -2.83 -3.63 -16.88
N ASP A 292 -3.05 -4.77 -16.21
CA ASP A 292 -2.24 -5.24 -15.09
C ASP A 292 -0.79 -5.59 -15.51
N LEU A 293 -0.56 -5.99 -16.77
CA LEU A 293 0.76 -6.32 -17.31
C LEU A 293 1.73 -5.14 -17.24
N SER A 294 1.24 -3.91 -17.47
CA SER A 294 2.05 -2.69 -17.31
C SER A 294 2.60 -2.56 -15.88
N VAL A 295 1.77 -2.86 -14.88
CA VAL A 295 2.12 -2.82 -13.46
C VAL A 295 3.07 -3.94 -13.09
N PHE A 296 2.86 -5.15 -13.63
CA PHE A 296 3.77 -6.29 -13.42
C PHE A 296 5.17 -6.01 -13.94
N ILE A 297 5.29 -5.53 -15.18
CA ILE A 297 6.58 -5.20 -15.79
C ILE A 297 7.28 -4.11 -14.98
N ALA A 298 6.56 -3.04 -14.62
CA ALA A 298 7.12 -1.95 -13.84
C ALA A 298 7.57 -2.38 -12.44
N SER A 299 6.78 -3.23 -11.78
CA SER A 299 7.11 -3.81 -10.48
C SER A 299 8.36 -4.69 -10.58
N ALA A 300 8.44 -5.58 -11.56
CA ALA A 300 9.57 -6.48 -11.75
C ALA A 300 10.87 -5.71 -12.01
N VAL A 301 10.83 -4.74 -12.94
CA VAL A 301 11.98 -3.86 -13.23
C VAL A 301 12.40 -3.11 -11.97
N THR A 302 11.44 -2.55 -11.22
CA THR A 302 11.73 -1.81 -10.00
C THR A 302 12.38 -2.69 -8.93
N VAL A 303 11.84 -3.88 -8.68
CA VAL A 303 12.38 -4.83 -7.69
C VAL A 303 13.81 -5.22 -8.04
N ILE A 304 14.08 -5.56 -9.31
CA ILE A 304 15.44 -5.91 -9.76
C ILE A 304 16.41 -4.74 -9.53
N LEU A 305 16.03 -3.53 -9.93
CA LEU A 305 16.86 -2.35 -9.74
C LEU A 305 17.07 -2.03 -8.25
N MET A 306 16.06 -2.30 -7.41
CA MET A 306 16.16 -2.09 -5.96
C MET A 306 17.07 -3.10 -5.28
N ILE A 307 17.01 -4.36 -5.68
CA ILE A 307 17.98 -5.40 -5.28
C ILE A 307 19.39 -4.93 -5.64
N MET A 308 19.60 -4.48 -6.88
CA MET A 308 20.91 -3.98 -7.30
C MET A 308 21.39 -2.78 -6.48
N ILE A 309 20.49 -1.86 -6.11
CA ILE A 309 20.82 -0.71 -5.25
C ILE A 309 21.21 -1.19 -3.85
N MET A 310 20.47 -2.12 -3.24
CA MET A 310 20.80 -2.68 -1.93
C MET A 310 22.14 -3.43 -1.93
N LEU A 311 22.41 -4.24 -2.95
CA LEU A 311 23.67 -4.95 -3.11
C LEU A 311 24.85 -4.01 -3.33
N SER A 312 24.69 -2.96 -4.15
CA SER A 312 25.70 -1.91 -4.28
C SER A 312 25.90 -1.14 -2.97
N SER A 313 24.83 -0.87 -2.23
CA SER A 313 24.91 -0.22 -0.91
C SER A 313 25.71 -1.06 0.08
N ALA A 314 25.54 -2.38 0.07
CA ALA A 314 26.31 -3.30 0.90
C ALA A 314 27.82 -3.30 0.58
N ARG A 315 28.22 -2.73 -0.56
CA ARG A 315 29.61 -2.49 -0.97
C ARG A 315 30.04 -1.02 -0.86
N ASN A 316 29.24 -0.18 -0.21
CA ASN A 316 29.46 1.26 -0.05
C ASN A 316 29.36 2.08 -1.35
N GLU A 317 28.78 1.52 -2.41
CA GLU A 317 28.68 2.17 -3.73
C GLU A 317 27.35 2.93 -3.93
N ILE A 318 26.72 3.42 -2.86
CA ILE A 318 25.33 3.90 -2.93
C ILE A 318 25.19 5.20 -3.72
N ASN A 319 26.07 6.18 -3.52
CA ASN A 319 26.03 7.47 -4.24
C ASN A 319 26.81 7.44 -5.57
N THR A 320 26.58 6.41 -6.40
CA THR A 320 27.20 6.31 -7.73
C THR A 320 26.25 6.78 -8.82
N ARG A 321 26.79 7.28 -9.95
CA ARG A 321 25.99 7.62 -11.15
C ARG A 321 25.14 6.44 -11.61
N LYS A 322 25.65 5.21 -11.48
CA LYS A 322 24.93 3.97 -11.78
C LYS A 322 23.69 3.80 -10.90
N ASN A 323 23.81 3.97 -9.58
CA ASN A 323 22.66 3.87 -8.67
C ASN A 323 21.67 5.01 -8.84
N MET A 324 22.13 6.23 -9.08
CA MET A 324 21.24 7.36 -9.40
C MET A 324 20.43 7.09 -10.67
N LYS A 325 21.06 6.49 -11.69
CA LYS A 325 20.36 6.04 -12.91
C LYS A 325 19.34 4.94 -12.60
N ARG A 326 19.68 3.97 -11.74
CA ARG A 326 18.74 2.90 -11.33
C ARG A 326 17.50 3.48 -10.65
N PHE A 327 17.64 4.39 -9.68
CA PHE A 327 16.50 5.07 -9.07
C PHE A 327 15.64 5.81 -10.11
N ASN A 328 16.27 6.55 -11.02
CA ASN A 328 15.55 7.28 -12.06
C ASN A 328 14.76 6.35 -12.99
N ILE A 329 15.35 5.22 -13.40
CA ILE A 329 14.66 4.23 -14.23
C ILE A 329 13.47 3.63 -13.47
N SER A 330 13.65 3.22 -12.20
CA SER A 330 12.55 2.70 -11.39
C SER A 330 11.39 3.69 -11.29
N MET A 331 11.68 4.96 -10.96
CA MET A 331 10.67 6.01 -10.88
C MET A 331 9.97 6.25 -12.23
N LEU A 332 10.73 6.30 -13.33
CA LEU A 332 10.17 6.55 -14.66
C LEU A 332 9.23 5.41 -15.10
N VAL A 333 9.65 4.16 -14.93
CA VAL A 333 8.86 3.00 -15.36
C VAL A 333 7.59 2.88 -14.52
N LEU A 334 7.66 3.12 -13.20
CA LEU A 334 6.47 3.16 -12.34
C LEU A 334 5.52 4.30 -12.71
N PHE A 335 6.05 5.49 -13.00
CA PHE A 335 5.25 6.64 -13.42
C PHE A 335 4.52 6.37 -14.75
N ILE A 336 5.23 5.83 -15.75
CA ILE A 336 4.64 5.45 -17.04
C ILE A 336 3.58 4.35 -16.85
N SER A 337 3.86 3.35 -16.01
CA SER A 337 2.88 2.30 -15.71
C SER A 337 1.63 2.85 -15.02
N SER A 338 1.76 3.78 -14.08
CA SER A 338 0.61 4.47 -13.47
C SER A 338 -0.21 5.20 -14.53
N LEU A 339 0.44 5.92 -15.44
CA LEU A 339 -0.24 6.62 -16.53
C LEU A 339 -1.00 5.66 -17.45
N ILE A 340 -0.35 4.59 -17.91
CA ILE A 340 -0.97 3.55 -18.75
C ILE A 340 -2.15 2.92 -18.02
N PHE A 341 -1.97 2.52 -16.76
CA PHE A 341 -2.99 1.88 -15.95
C PHE A 341 -4.24 2.77 -15.79
N ASN A 342 -4.05 4.06 -15.52
CA ASN A 342 -5.16 5.01 -15.35
C ASN A 342 -5.85 5.33 -16.68
N ILE A 343 -5.11 5.47 -17.80
CA ILE A 343 -5.70 5.67 -19.13
C ILE A 343 -6.53 4.45 -19.55
N LEU A 344 -5.98 3.24 -19.39
CA LEU A 344 -6.71 2.01 -19.66
C LEU A 344 -7.89 1.82 -18.69
N GLY A 345 -7.78 2.34 -17.47
CA GLY A 345 -8.86 2.31 -16.48
C GLY A 345 -10.08 3.14 -16.88
N LEU A 346 -9.88 4.24 -17.61
CA LEU A 346 -11.01 4.98 -18.21
C LEU A 346 -11.75 4.11 -19.23
N HIS A 347 -11.02 3.43 -20.11
CA HIS A 347 -11.63 2.55 -21.09
C HIS A 347 -12.27 1.31 -20.48
N GLU A 348 -11.72 0.79 -19.38
CA GLU A 348 -12.35 -0.30 -18.63
C GLU A 348 -13.76 0.08 -18.15
N VAL A 349 -13.91 1.32 -17.67
CA VAL A 349 -15.20 1.85 -17.21
C VAL A 349 -16.21 1.94 -18.35
N ASP A 350 -15.76 2.34 -19.54
CA ASP A 350 -16.62 2.34 -20.73
C ASP A 350 -17.09 0.92 -21.06
N ILE A 351 -16.19 -0.09 -21.05
CA ILE A 351 -16.55 -1.50 -21.28
C ILE A 351 -17.60 -1.97 -20.27
N PHE A 352 -17.44 -1.63 -18.98
CA PHE A 352 -18.41 -1.97 -17.95
C PHE A 352 -19.77 -1.31 -18.20
N ASN A 353 -19.80 0.00 -18.44
CA ASN A 353 -21.05 0.73 -18.60
C ASN A 353 -21.80 0.40 -19.91
N GLU A 354 -21.09 -0.04 -20.95
CA GLU A 354 -21.69 -0.40 -22.24
C GLU A 354 -22.16 -1.86 -22.31
N HIS A 355 -21.50 -2.77 -21.58
CA HIS A 355 -21.67 -4.22 -21.78
C HIS A 355 -21.96 -5.07 -20.54
N PHE A 356 -22.07 -4.43 -19.38
CA PHE A 356 -22.42 -5.10 -18.15
C PHE A 356 -23.72 -4.51 -17.58
N SER A 357 -24.48 -5.37 -16.92
CA SER A 357 -25.75 -5.04 -16.27
C SER A 357 -25.61 -5.00 -14.74
N GLY A 358 -26.70 -4.58 -14.08
CA GLY A 358 -26.72 -4.44 -12.63
C GLY A 358 -25.72 -3.40 -12.13
N VAL A 359 -25.14 -3.64 -10.95
CA VAL A 359 -24.21 -2.70 -10.29
C VAL A 359 -22.91 -2.49 -11.07
N TYR A 360 -22.55 -3.43 -11.96
CA TYR A 360 -21.36 -3.34 -12.80
C TYR A 360 -21.61 -2.59 -14.12
N GLY A 361 -22.86 -2.26 -14.45
CA GLY A 361 -23.22 -1.38 -15.57
C GLY A 361 -23.29 0.12 -15.21
N TYR A 362 -23.04 0.46 -13.93
CA TYR A 362 -23.11 1.83 -13.41
C TYR A 362 -21.86 2.17 -12.61
N VAL A 363 -20.69 2.02 -13.25
CA VAL A 363 -19.40 2.25 -12.59
C VAL A 363 -18.85 3.63 -12.91
N VAL A 364 -18.25 4.27 -11.89
CA VAL A 364 -17.66 5.60 -12.02
C VAL A 364 -16.15 5.50 -11.87
N TYR A 365 -15.42 5.98 -12.89
CA TYR A 365 -13.97 6.00 -12.89
C TYR A 365 -13.41 6.78 -11.69
N THR A 366 -12.30 6.28 -11.16
CA THR A 366 -11.50 7.03 -10.20
C THR A 366 -10.03 6.64 -10.29
N ILE A 367 -9.16 7.59 -9.95
CA ILE A 367 -7.71 7.42 -10.05
C ILE A 367 -7.24 6.34 -9.05
N GLY A 368 -6.37 5.44 -9.52
CA GLY A 368 -5.72 4.34 -8.78
C GLY A 368 -5.18 4.68 -7.37
N LEU A 369 -4.84 5.96 -7.17
CA LEU A 369 -4.30 6.54 -5.93
C LEU A 369 -5.10 6.18 -4.67
N ARG A 370 -6.43 6.09 -4.76
CA ARG A 370 -7.31 5.92 -3.60
C ARG A 370 -7.18 4.55 -2.92
N ALA A 371 -6.63 3.56 -3.61
CA ALA A 371 -6.35 2.22 -3.06
C ALA A 371 -4.98 2.10 -2.37
N LEU A 372 -4.16 3.17 -2.37
CA LEU A 372 -2.76 3.12 -1.94
C LEU A 372 -1.88 2.10 -2.71
N CYS A 373 -2.39 1.59 -3.84
CA CYS A 373 -1.76 0.56 -4.65
C CYS A 373 -1.22 1.11 -5.98
N ASP A 374 -1.41 2.41 -6.26
CA ASP A 374 -0.94 3.04 -7.48
C ASP A 374 0.61 3.08 -7.52
N PRO A 375 1.24 2.65 -8.63
CA PRO A 375 2.68 2.77 -8.83
C PRO A 375 3.25 4.18 -8.57
N VAL A 376 2.46 5.24 -8.74
CA VAL A 376 2.91 6.62 -8.49
C VAL A 376 3.25 6.89 -7.03
N LEU A 377 2.63 6.18 -6.07
CA LEU A 377 3.00 6.31 -4.65
C LEU A 377 4.43 5.80 -4.42
N TYR A 378 4.81 4.71 -5.11
CA TYR A 378 6.17 4.20 -5.09
C TYR A 378 7.16 5.19 -5.69
N VAL A 379 6.76 5.95 -6.72
CA VAL A 379 7.59 7.03 -7.28
C VAL A 379 7.93 8.08 -6.22
N ILE A 380 6.95 8.51 -5.43
CA ILE A 380 7.15 9.50 -4.35
C ILE A 380 8.13 8.95 -3.30
N PHE A 381 7.94 7.70 -2.86
CA PHE A 381 8.84 7.06 -1.90
C PHE A 381 10.25 6.84 -2.47
N LEU A 382 10.40 6.42 -3.73
CA LEU A 382 11.72 6.24 -4.35
C LEU A 382 12.44 7.56 -4.60
N TRP A 383 11.70 8.60 -5.00
CA TRP A 383 12.22 9.95 -5.12
C TRP A 383 12.79 10.44 -3.80
N PHE A 384 12.06 10.14 -2.72
CA PHE A 384 12.49 10.40 -1.36
C PHE A 384 13.81 9.68 -1.02
N VAL A 385 13.86 8.35 -1.17
CA VAL A 385 15.07 7.56 -0.88
C VAL A 385 16.26 8.06 -1.69
N ARG A 386 16.07 8.21 -3.01
CA ARG A 386 17.09 8.70 -3.93
C ARG A 386 17.66 10.02 -3.45
N THR A 387 16.80 10.94 -3.02
CA THR A 387 17.27 12.27 -2.64
C THR A 387 18.08 12.21 -1.35
N PHE A 388 17.65 11.44 -0.35
CA PHE A 388 18.44 11.18 0.86
C PHE A 388 19.82 10.59 0.53
N VAL A 389 19.86 9.59 -0.35
CA VAL A 389 21.11 8.95 -0.79
C VAL A 389 22.02 9.93 -1.55
N SER A 390 21.46 10.73 -2.46
CA SER A 390 22.25 11.66 -3.30
C SER A 390 22.98 12.73 -2.50
N ILE A 391 22.53 12.97 -1.27
CA ILE A 391 23.10 13.93 -0.34
C ILE A 391 24.21 13.28 0.51
N SER A 392 24.09 11.98 0.75
CA SER A 392 24.99 11.12 1.53
C SER A 392 26.31 10.79 0.80
N GLY A 393 26.80 11.64 -0.09
CA GLY A 393 28.02 11.30 -0.84
C GLY A 393 28.54 12.37 -1.76
N LYS A 394 28.24 13.64 -1.49
CA LYS A 394 29.05 14.73 -2.02
C LYS A 394 30.16 15.00 -1.01
N GLU A 395 31.16 14.13 -0.98
CA GLU A 395 32.50 14.64 -0.71
C GLU A 395 32.87 15.53 -1.90
N GLU A 396 33.38 16.70 -1.59
CA GLU A 396 33.81 17.72 -2.54
C GLU A 396 34.66 17.09 -3.64
N GLN A 397 34.22 17.26 -4.89
CA GLN A 397 35.13 17.32 -6.03
C GLN A 397 35.40 18.78 -6.30
#